data_AF-A0A9E3P176-F1
#
_entry.id   AF-A0A9E3P176-F1
#
_cell.length_a   1.000
_cell.length_b   1.000
_cell.length_c   1.000
_cell.angle_alpha   90.00
_cell.angle_beta   90.00
_cell.angle_gamma   90.00
#
_symmetry.space_group_name_H-M   'P 1'
#
loop_
_entity.id
_entity.type
_entity.pdbx_description
1 polymer ?
#
loop_
_entity_poly.entity_id
_entity_poly.type
_entity_poly.pdbx_seq_one_letter_code
_entity_poly.pdbx_strand_id
1 'polypeptide(L)'
;MDPSFSYSFRVAACDRCGAPHQAAIAAGGFACHFCNAQNMLAVRSEVVVALGRAPLGEAERIARLRAQDGKPLLPPPNLLHLMPSGQLAEWKVEEAVSIWNGARQTLRTNPSDFDAAERLLFLSMVIAQHFKSKGDKLRQRSLLEGALDVATLPRHRQVLRGFLTRAAVLAEDLEAAEAWLAPCDPSSDDLSMDSEWRFSRAFIDTAKGNFQNVLVVLGRGANDVPIEDAADDVCTVLRANAFERLGQVDVATALLRERFSTGGDSRQTIQRVIESYPQWQLCAQSHPQASAVFATTAGAEAASRSSGGLHYVFIPLGVLLILGGLALLAAGITAFFADDPLFHDDRWGYLGRGVAVALLGLLFAVIGFATKASADKTKWLHLNGLRAAGQITGAAPTGTRIGNIPVIRYTLVVSLPGRAPYEASTSHVGRSALGVLSGTVALRVHPENPHELVIEGDG
;
A
#
# COMPACT_ATOMS: atom_id res chain seq x y z
N MET A 1 20.15 18.79 -16.36
CA MET A 1 20.20 17.38 -16.79
C MET A 1 21.35 16.71 -16.06
N ASP A 2 21.05 15.69 -15.26
CA ASP A 2 22.03 14.94 -14.48
C ASP A 2 22.50 13.73 -15.30
N PRO A 3 23.78 13.64 -15.69
CA PRO A 3 24.26 12.55 -16.55
C PRO A 3 24.37 11.21 -15.82
N SER A 4 24.02 11.14 -14.53
CA SER A 4 24.16 9.94 -13.68
C SER A 4 23.62 8.66 -14.30
N PHE A 5 22.60 8.73 -15.19
CA PHE A 5 22.03 7.57 -15.90
C PHE A 5 22.16 7.63 -17.43
N SER A 6 23.02 8.51 -17.95
CA SER A 6 23.23 8.65 -19.39
C SER A 6 23.65 7.33 -20.05
N TYR A 7 23.04 7.03 -21.19
CA TYR A 7 23.36 5.84 -21.99
C TYR A 7 24.77 5.88 -22.57
N SER A 8 25.35 7.07 -22.72
CA SER A 8 26.63 7.35 -23.41
C SER A 8 27.90 6.89 -22.68
N PHE A 9 27.78 6.47 -21.43
CA PHE A 9 28.87 5.83 -20.68
C PHE A 9 28.34 4.68 -19.85
N ARG A 10 29.23 3.99 -19.11
CA ARG A 10 28.88 2.88 -18.23
C ARG A 10 29.29 3.17 -16.81
N VAL A 11 28.52 2.65 -15.86
CA VAL A 11 28.96 2.55 -14.47
C VAL A 11 29.03 1.07 -14.09
N ALA A 12 30.24 0.55 -13.97
CA ALA A 12 30.50 -0.83 -13.59
C ALA A 12 30.69 -0.95 -12.08
N ALA A 13 30.19 -2.02 -11.47
CA ALA A 13 30.51 -2.37 -10.10
C ALA A 13 31.81 -3.20 -10.06
N CYS A 14 32.74 -2.86 -9.17
CA CYS A 14 33.96 -3.65 -8.99
C CYS A 14 33.66 -5.11 -8.60
N ASP A 15 34.41 -6.06 -9.18
CA ASP A 15 34.28 -7.51 -8.98
C ASP A 15 34.64 -7.98 -7.58
N ARG A 16 35.45 -7.20 -6.88
CA ARG A 16 35.88 -7.53 -5.51
C ARG A 16 35.04 -6.84 -4.45
N CYS A 17 34.84 -5.54 -4.56
CA CYS A 17 34.21 -4.74 -3.50
C CYS A 17 32.84 -4.16 -3.85
N GLY A 18 32.36 -4.32 -5.09
CA GLY A 18 31.09 -3.75 -5.55
C GLY A 18 31.08 -2.23 -5.73
N ALA A 19 32.19 -1.52 -5.51
CA ALA A 19 32.24 -0.07 -5.64
C ALA A 19 31.99 0.40 -7.08
N PRO A 20 31.30 1.54 -7.29
CA PRO A 20 30.95 2.04 -8.61
C PRO A 20 32.16 2.67 -9.31
N HIS A 21 32.33 2.39 -10.60
CA HIS A 21 33.36 2.98 -11.47
C HIS A 21 32.76 3.39 -12.80
N GLN A 22 33.04 4.62 -13.24
CA GLN A 22 32.75 5.01 -14.61
C GLN A 22 33.73 4.30 -15.55
N ALA A 23 33.18 3.68 -16.60
CA ALA A 23 33.93 2.94 -17.60
C ALA A 23 33.47 3.33 -19.00
N ALA A 24 34.33 3.09 -19.99
CA ALA A 24 33.96 3.25 -21.39
C ALA A 24 32.84 2.26 -21.77
N ILE A 25 32.03 2.60 -22.78
CA ILE A 25 31.04 1.66 -23.34
C ILE A 25 31.73 0.44 -23.95
N ALA A 26 32.84 0.69 -24.65
CA ALA A 26 33.68 -0.34 -25.24
C ALA A 26 34.19 -1.31 -24.17
N ALA A 27 34.34 -2.57 -24.54
CA ALA A 27 34.98 -3.55 -23.68
C ALA A 27 36.39 -3.08 -23.27
N GLY A 28 36.79 -3.38 -22.05
CA GLY A 28 38.10 -2.96 -21.55
C GLY A 28 38.33 -3.29 -20.08
N GLY A 29 39.60 -3.16 -19.68
CA GLY A 29 40.01 -3.32 -18.29
C GLY A 29 39.98 -2.00 -17.53
N PHE A 30 39.69 -2.06 -16.23
CA PHE A 30 39.85 -0.91 -15.33
C PHE A 30 40.29 -1.34 -13.92
N ALA A 31 41.08 -0.48 -13.27
CA ALA A 31 41.50 -0.66 -11.89
C ALA A 31 40.51 0.00 -10.94
N CYS A 32 40.02 -0.74 -9.95
CA CYS A 32 39.14 -0.20 -8.91
C CYS A 32 39.93 0.70 -7.96
N HIS A 33 39.60 1.99 -7.88
CA HIS A 33 40.25 2.94 -6.96
C HIS A 33 40.08 2.62 -5.47
N PHE A 34 39.10 1.79 -5.09
CA PHE A 34 38.83 1.45 -3.69
C PHE A 34 39.63 0.24 -3.18
N CYS A 35 39.81 -0.78 -4.02
CA CYS A 35 40.46 -2.03 -3.61
C CYS A 35 41.61 -2.49 -4.53
N ASN A 36 41.95 -1.68 -5.54
CA ASN A 36 42.98 -1.92 -6.56
C ASN A 36 42.78 -3.21 -7.39
N ALA A 37 41.60 -3.84 -7.33
CA ALA A 37 41.29 -4.98 -8.19
C ALA A 37 41.26 -4.56 -9.66
N GLN A 38 41.85 -5.37 -10.52
CA GLN A 38 41.71 -5.26 -11.98
C GLN A 38 40.40 -5.93 -12.39
N ASN A 39 39.56 -5.20 -13.12
CA ASN A 39 38.26 -5.67 -13.59
C ASN A 39 38.27 -5.69 -15.11
N MET A 40 37.49 -6.58 -15.71
CA MET A 40 37.29 -6.63 -17.15
C MET A 40 35.80 -6.45 -17.46
N LEU A 41 35.50 -5.51 -18.35
CA LEU A 41 34.15 -5.20 -18.77
C LEU A 41 33.92 -5.73 -20.20
N ALA A 42 32.92 -6.57 -20.39
CA ALA A 42 32.48 -6.99 -21.72
C ALA A 42 31.77 -5.84 -22.44
N VAL A 43 31.59 -5.89 -23.77
CA VAL A 43 30.77 -4.88 -24.49
C VAL A 43 29.34 -4.93 -23.96
N ARG A 44 28.69 -3.76 -23.77
CA ARG A 44 27.27 -3.71 -23.40
C ARG A 44 26.46 -4.45 -24.46
N SER A 45 25.68 -5.44 -24.03
CA SER A 45 24.87 -6.22 -24.95
C SER A 45 23.62 -5.42 -25.36
N GLU A 46 23.58 -5.03 -26.63
CA GLU A 46 22.45 -4.34 -27.28
C GLU A 46 21.47 -5.29 -27.95
N VAL A 47 21.62 -6.59 -27.71
CA VAL A 47 20.71 -7.59 -28.28
C VAL A 47 19.32 -7.37 -27.72
N VAL A 48 18.37 -7.17 -28.64
CA VAL A 48 16.94 -7.05 -28.33
C VAL A 48 16.52 -8.28 -27.55
N VAL A 49 15.77 -8.08 -26.47
CA VAL A 49 15.34 -9.11 -25.53
C VAL A 49 14.28 -10.06 -26.12
N ALA A 50 14.00 -9.94 -27.43
CA ALA A 50 13.01 -10.72 -28.14
C ALA A 50 13.28 -12.22 -28.01
N LEU A 51 12.30 -12.93 -27.45
CA LEU A 51 12.23 -14.37 -27.55
C LEU A 51 11.99 -14.68 -29.03
N GLY A 52 12.79 -15.54 -29.65
CA GLY A 52 12.65 -15.95 -31.07
C GLY A 52 11.37 -16.77 -31.36
N ARG A 53 10.24 -16.38 -30.78
CA ARG A 53 8.93 -17.00 -30.90
C ARG A 53 8.11 -16.26 -31.97
N ALA A 54 7.19 -16.97 -32.59
CA ALA A 54 6.21 -16.34 -33.47
C ALA A 54 5.34 -15.36 -32.67
N PRO A 55 4.97 -14.20 -33.25
CA PRO A 55 4.13 -13.23 -32.57
C PRO A 55 2.75 -13.83 -32.27
N LEU A 56 2.30 -13.70 -31.03
CA LEU A 56 0.95 -14.08 -30.62
C LEU A 56 -0.04 -12.99 -31.04
N GLY A 57 -1.30 -13.40 -31.30
CA GLY A 57 -2.38 -12.42 -31.43
C GLY A 57 -2.62 -11.72 -30.08
N GLU A 58 -2.98 -10.43 -30.11
CA GLU A 58 -3.09 -9.62 -28.89
C GLU A 58 -4.07 -10.19 -27.87
N ALA A 59 -5.22 -10.70 -28.31
CA ALA A 59 -6.21 -11.31 -27.42
C ALA A 59 -5.67 -12.57 -26.70
N GLU A 60 -4.92 -13.42 -27.42
CA GLU A 60 -4.28 -14.60 -26.83
C GLU A 60 -3.18 -14.19 -25.85
N ARG A 61 -2.36 -13.19 -26.23
CA ARG A 61 -1.29 -12.66 -25.39
C ARG A 61 -1.86 -12.13 -24.07
N ILE A 62 -2.88 -11.27 -24.11
CA ILE A 62 -3.54 -10.75 -22.89
C ILE A 62 -4.13 -11.86 -22.03
N ALA A 63 -4.72 -12.90 -22.64
CA ALA A 63 -5.24 -14.06 -21.88
C ALA A 63 -4.12 -14.81 -21.13
N ARG A 64 -2.94 -14.98 -21.75
CA ARG A 64 -1.77 -15.58 -21.10
C ARG A 64 -1.21 -14.72 -19.97
N LEU A 65 -1.20 -13.40 -20.14
CA LEU A 65 -0.79 -12.47 -19.08
C LEU A 65 -1.71 -12.57 -17.86
N ARG A 66 -3.03 -12.59 -18.06
CA ARG A 66 -4.01 -12.78 -16.97
C ARG A 66 -3.82 -14.10 -16.22
N ALA A 67 -3.41 -15.17 -16.90
CA ALA A 67 -3.17 -16.47 -16.26
C ALA A 67 -1.93 -16.49 -15.34
N GLN A 68 -1.06 -15.49 -15.44
CA GLN A 68 0.14 -15.34 -14.61
C GLN A 68 -0.07 -14.44 -13.40
N ASP A 69 -1.18 -13.70 -13.38
CA ASP A 69 -1.52 -12.70 -12.37
C ASP A 69 -1.74 -13.31 -10.97
N GLY A 70 -1.60 -12.49 -9.92
CA GLY A 70 -1.75 -12.91 -8.52
C GLY A 70 -0.60 -13.75 -7.96
N LYS A 71 0.58 -13.68 -8.59
CA LYS A 71 1.82 -14.36 -8.15
C LYS A 71 2.85 -13.32 -7.70
N PRO A 72 2.85 -12.90 -6.43
CA PRO A 72 3.78 -11.89 -5.96
C PRO A 72 5.23 -12.37 -6.08
N LEU A 73 6.14 -11.45 -6.40
CA LEU A 73 7.58 -11.72 -6.34
C LEU A 73 7.99 -11.87 -4.87
N LEU A 74 8.16 -13.12 -4.43
CA LEU A 74 8.61 -13.42 -3.08
C LEU A 74 10.14 -13.37 -3.00
N PRO A 75 10.70 -12.88 -1.89
CA PRO A 75 12.13 -12.97 -1.63
C PRO A 75 12.56 -14.45 -1.60
N PRO A 76 13.70 -14.81 -2.22
CA PRO A 76 14.31 -16.12 -2.03
C PRO A 76 14.45 -16.44 -0.53
N PRO A 77 14.11 -17.65 -0.07
CA PRO A 77 14.08 -17.98 1.37
C PRO A 77 15.39 -17.69 2.10
N ASN A 78 16.53 -17.86 1.42
CA ASN A 78 17.87 -17.61 1.94
C ASN A 78 18.24 -16.12 2.04
N LEU A 79 17.36 -15.20 1.66
CA LEU A 79 17.54 -13.75 1.77
C LEU A 79 16.59 -13.11 2.79
N LEU A 80 15.64 -13.87 3.37
CA LEU A 80 14.65 -13.34 4.32
C LEU A 80 15.29 -12.66 5.53
N HIS A 81 16.44 -13.15 5.99
CA HIS A 81 17.17 -12.58 7.13
C HIS A 81 17.75 -11.17 6.86
N LEU A 82 17.82 -10.74 5.60
CA LEU A 82 18.21 -9.39 5.21
C LEU A 82 17.05 -8.38 5.34
N MET A 83 15.82 -8.87 5.42
CA MET A 83 14.60 -8.05 5.35
C MET A 83 13.58 -8.39 6.46
N PRO A 84 13.95 -8.26 7.75
CA PRO A 84 13.07 -8.62 8.87
C PRO A 84 11.73 -7.85 8.89
N SER A 85 11.67 -6.68 8.23
CA SER A 85 10.47 -5.84 8.10
C SER A 85 9.94 -5.75 6.66
N GLY A 86 10.34 -6.66 5.77
CA GLY A 86 9.99 -6.61 4.34
C GLY A 86 10.78 -5.56 3.55
N GLN A 87 11.74 -4.86 4.18
CA GLN A 87 12.69 -3.96 3.54
C GLN A 87 14.11 -4.31 3.95
N LEU A 88 15.10 -3.99 3.11
CA LEU A 88 16.51 -4.21 3.44
C LEU A 88 16.89 -3.43 4.70
N ALA A 89 17.27 -4.15 5.74
CA ALA A 89 17.74 -3.54 6.98
C ALA A 89 19.04 -2.74 6.73
N GLU A 90 19.14 -1.53 7.26
CA GLU A 90 20.31 -0.66 7.02
C GLU A 90 21.63 -1.31 7.42
N TRP A 91 21.63 -2.06 8.52
CA TRP A 91 22.81 -2.78 9.04
C TRP A 91 23.16 -4.05 8.24
N LYS A 92 22.32 -4.45 7.27
CA LYS A 92 22.52 -5.62 6.40
C LYS A 92 22.98 -5.27 4.99
N VAL A 93 23.14 -3.99 4.67
CA VAL A 93 23.46 -3.54 3.29
C VAL A 93 24.78 -4.12 2.80
N GLU A 94 25.83 -4.12 3.63
CA GLU A 94 27.14 -4.66 3.25
C GLU A 94 27.10 -6.18 2.99
N GLU A 95 26.36 -6.92 3.83
CA GLU A 95 26.14 -8.35 3.65
C GLU A 95 25.37 -8.61 2.33
N ALA A 96 24.31 -7.84 2.07
CA ALA A 96 23.53 -7.95 0.84
C ALA A 96 24.40 -7.68 -0.41
N VAL A 97 25.25 -6.66 -0.38
CA VAL A 97 26.20 -6.36 -1.47
C VAL A 97 27.22 -7.50 -1.66
N SER A 98 27.69 -8.11 -0.57
CA SER A 98 28.58 -9.27 -0.63
C SER A 98 27.90 -10.46 -1.30
N ILE A 99 26.66 -10.79 -0.91
CA ILE A 99 25.89 -11.89 -1.52
C ILE A 99 25.60 -11.59 -3.00
N TRP A 100 25.26 -10.34 -3.32
CA TRP A 100 25.03 -9.87 -4.68
C TRP A 100 26.27 -10.04 -5.57
N ASN A 101 27.45 -9.61 -5.11
CA ASN A 101 28.71 -9.82 -5.82
C ASN A 101 29.03 -11.31 -6.00
N GLY A 102 28.77 -12.13 -4.98
CA GLY A 102 28.91 -13.59 -5.07
C GLY A 102 28.05 -14.20 -6.18
N ALA A 103 26.76 -13.85 -6.22
CA ALA A 103 25.84 -14.31 -7.27
C ALA A 103 26.29 -13.85 -8.67
N ARG A 104 26.75 -12.60 -8.78
CA ARG A 104 27.28 -12.05 -10.04
C ARG A 104 28.49 -12.84 -10.53
N GLN A 105 29.42 -13.18 -9.63
CA GLN A 105 30.61 -13.95 -9.99
C GLN A 105 30.26 -15.39 -10.38
N THR A 106 29.31 -16.02 -9.68
CA THR A 106 28.78 -17.34 -10.06
C THR A 106 28.26 -17.33 -11.49
N LEU A 107 27.42 -16.35 -11.87
CA LEU A 107 26.86 -16.27 -13.23
C LEU A 107 27.90 -16.04 -14.32
N ARG A 108 29.02 -15.37 -14.02
CA ARG A 108 30.11 -15.27 -14.99
C ARG A 108 30.78 -16.60 -15.27
N THR A 109 30.94 -17.43 -14.23
CA THR A 109 31.55 -18.76 -14.36
C THR A 109 30.56 -19.81 -14.84
N ASN A 110 29.29 -19.67 -14.49
CA ASN A 110 28.20 -20.60 -14.77
C ASN A 110 26.92 -19.80 -15.14
N PRO A 111 26.80 -19.34 -16.40
CA PRO A 111 25.67 -18.53 -16.85
C PRO A 111 24.30 -19.22 -16.76
N SER A 112 24.28 -20.55 -16.65
CA SER A 112 23.07 -21.37 -16.52
C SER A 112 22.57 -21.57 -15.08
N ASP A 113 23.23 -20.95 -14.08
CA ASP A 113 22.79 -21.04 -12.69
C ASP A 113 21.55 -20.16 -12.42
N PHE A 114 20.36 -20.76 -12.53
CA PHE A 114 19.08 -20.07 -12.35
C PHE A 114 18.91 -19.50 -10.93
N ASP A 115 19.38 -20.20 -9.89
CA ASP A 115 19.27 -19.74 -8.51
C ASP A 115 20.14 -18.51 -8.26
N ALA A 116 21.33 -18.46 -8.85
CA ALA A 116 22.18 -17.28 -8.83
C ALA A 116 21.54 -16.11 -9.61
N ALA A 117 20.89 -16.39 -10.74
CA ALA A 117 20.21 -15.37 -11.55
C ALA A 117 19.03 -14.72 -10.79
N GLU A 118 18.13 -15.52 -10.21
CA GLU A 118 16.99 -15.01 -9.42
C GLU A 118 17.46 -14.22 -8.20
N ARG A 119 18.48 -14.73 -7.48
CA ARG A 119 19.09 -14.04 -6.35
C ARG A 119 19.72 -12.71 -6.75
N LEU A 120 20.43 -12.68 -7.87
CA LEU A 120 21.06 -11.47 -8.40
C LEU A 120 20.01 -10.43 -8.76
N LEU A 121 18.95 -10.81 -9.49
CA LEU A 121 17.87 -9.89 -9.86
C LEU A 121 17.21 -9.29 -8.62
N PHE A 122 16.78 -10.14 -7.69
CA PHE A 122 16.10 -9.72 -6.46
C PHE A 122 16.96 -8.75 -5.64
N LEU A 123 18.23 -9.11 -5.38
CA LEU A 123 19.15 -8.24 -4.64
C LEU A 123 19.43 -6.93 -5.38
N SER A 124 19.53 -6.96 -6.71
CA SER A 124 19.71 -5.74 -7.50
C SER A 124 18.56 -4.75 -7.29
N MET A 125 17.31 -5.23 -7.32
CA MET A 125 16.13 -4.39 -7.10
C MET A 125 16.13 -3.78 -5.69
N VAL A 126 16.33 -4.60 -4.67
CA VAL A 126 16.24 -4.18 -3.27
C VAL A 126 17.39 -3.25 -2.87
N ILE A 127 18.64 -3.57 -3.26
CA ILE A 127 19.80 -2.74 -2.95
C ILE A 127 19.76 -1.43 -3.77
N ALA A 128 19.36 -1.48 -5.05
CA ALA A 128 19.20 -0.28 -5.86
C ALA A 128 18.14 0.66 -5.27
N GLN A 129 17.02 0.12 -4.77
CA GLN A 129 16.01 0.93 -4.08
C GLN A 129 16.54 1.56 -2.79
N HIS A 130 17.40 0.87 -2.04
CA HIS A 130 18.08 1.44 -0.88
C HIS A 130 18.99 2.62 -1.27
N PHE A 131 19.85 2.47 -2.28
CA PHE A 131 20.72 3.57 -2.71
C PHE A 131 19.94 4.72 -3.35
N LYS A 132 18.83 4.43 -4.06
CA LYS A 132 17.91 5.44 -4.56
C LYS A 132 17.37 6.31 -3.42
N SER A 133 16.93 5.71 -2.31
CA SER A 133 16.40 6.48 -1.17
C SER A 133 17.46 7.31 -0.45
N LYS A 134 18.74 6.92 -0.52
CA LYS A 134 19.88 7.68 -0.02
C LYS A 134 20.43 8.71 -1.03
N GLY A 135 19.90 8.77 -2.25
CA GLY A 135 20.38 9.65 -3.32
C GLY A 135 21.72 9.23 -3.95
N ASP A 136 22.22 8.02 -3.67
CA ASP A 136 23.47 7.50 -4.24
C ASP A 136 23.21 6.88 -5.63
N LYS A 137 23.03 7.77 -6.62
CA LYS A 137 22.70 7.41 -8.00
C LYS A 137 23.78 6.55 -8.66
N LEU A 138 25.06 6.78 -8.34
CA LEU A 138 26.16 6.02 -8.93
C LEU A 138 26.19 4.58 -8.43
N ARG A 139 26.00 4.35 -7.11
CA ARG A 139 25.88 2.97 -6.60
C ARG A 139 24.65 2.29 -7.13
N GLN A 140 23.49 2.96 -7.12
CA GLN A 140 22.26 2.45 -7.71
C GLN A 140 22.48 1.98 -9.15
N ARG A 141 23.07 2.83 -10.01
CA ARG A 141 23.35 2.50 -11.41
C ARG A 141 24.34 1.35 -11.54
N SER A 142 25.42 1.35 -10.76
CA SER A 142 26.47 0.31 -10.83
C SER A 142 25.94 -1.08 -10.53
N LEU A 143 24.97 -1.20 -9.62
CA LEU A 143 24.30 -2.46 -9.31
C LEU A 143 23.43 -2.93 -10.46
N LEU A 144 22.62 -2.04 -11.03
CA LEU A 144 21.72 -2.38 -12.12
C LEU A 144 22.48 -2.76 -13.40
N GLU A 145 23.47 -1.95 -13.81
CA GLU A 145 24.32 -2.28 -14.96
C GLU A 145 25.18 -3.52 -14.69
N GLY A 146 25.78 -3.65 -13.50
CA GLY A 146 26.60 -4.81 -13.15
C GLY A 146 25.80 -6.12 -13.15
N ALA A 147 24.53 -6.08 -12.75
CA ALA A 147 23.64 -7.24 -12.87
C ALA A 147 23.24 -7.50 -14.33
N LEU A 148 22.97 -6.45 -15.11
CA LEU A 148 22.59 -6.55 -16.52
C LEU A 148 23.70 -7.19 -17.36
N ASP A 149 24.96 -6.96 -17.00
CA ASP A 149 26.13 -7.51 -17.68
C ASP A 149 26.23 -9.03 -17.64
N VAL A 150 25.67 -9.65 -16.60
CA VAL A 150 25.72 -11.11 -16.40
C VAL A 150 24.35 -11.76 -16.49
N ALA A 151 23.28 -10.98 -16.64
CA ALA A 151 21.92 -11.48 -16.75
C ALA A 151 21.73 -12.26 -18.06
N THR A 152 21.44 -13.55 -17.92
CA THR A 152 21.23 -14.48 -19.04
C THR A 152 19.78 -14.59 -19.47
N LEU A 153 18.84 -14.44 -18.53
CA LEU A 153 17.41 -14.55 -18.82
C LEU A 153 16.87 -13.24 -19.43
N PRO A 154 16.11 -13.32 -20.54
CA PRO A 154 15.44 -12.17 -21.14
C PRO A 154 14.63 -11.35 -20.13
N ARG A 155 13.85 -12.03 -19.28
CA ARG A 155 13.05 -11.41 -18.21
C ARG A 155 13.88 -10.53 -17.28
N HIS A 156 15.01 -11.04 -16.80
CA HIS A 156 15.87 -10.29 -15.87
C HIS A 156 16.48 -9.05 -16.54
N ARG A 157 16.89 -9.18 -17.80
CA ARG A 157 17.46 -8.05 -18.57
C ARG A 157 16.42 -6.94 -18.76
N GLN A 158 15.18 -7.31 -19.10
CA GLN A 158 14.08 -6.36 -19.26
C GLN A 158 13.76 -5.63 -17.95
N VAL A 159 13.67 -6.36 -16.84
CA VAL A 159 13.48 -5.78 -15.50
C VAL A 159 14.59 -4.77 -15.18
N LEU A 160 15.86 -5.17 -15.29
CA LEU A 160 16.99 -4.27 -14.99
C LEU A 160 17.01 -3.02 -15.88
N ARG A 161 16.67 -3.16 -17.18
CA ARG A 161 16.55 -2.04 -18.11
C ARG A 161 15.38 -1.11 -17.78
N GLY A 162 14.24 -1.62 -17.31
CA GLY A 162 13.14 -0.79 -16.87
C GLY A 162 13.48 0.04 -15.62
N PHE A 163 14.21 -0.53 -14.66
CA PHE A 163 14.77 0.24 -13.53
C PHE A 163 15.71 1.36 -13.98
N LEU A 164 16.64 1.07 -14.91
CA LEU A 164 17.55 2.07 -15.48
C LEU A 164 16.80 3.16 -16.26
N THR A 165 15.77 2.77 -17.02
CA THR A 165 14.89 3.68 -17.76
C THR A 165 14.23 4.67 -16.80
N ARG A 166 13.56 4.19 -15.75
CA ARG A 166 12.89 5.07 -14.78
C ARG A 166 13.87 5.95 -14.02
N ALA A 167 15.06 5.44 -13.72
CA ALA A 167 16.10 6.25 -13.08
C ALA A 167 16.62 7.37 -14.00
N ALA A 168 16.76 7.12 -15.31
CA ALA A 168 17.10 8.13 -16.31
C ALA A 168 16.00 9.20 -16.45
N VAL A 169 14.72 8.79 -16.45
CA VAL A 169 13.59 9.74 -16.41
C VAL A 169 13.67 10.67 -15.20
N LEU A 170 14.00 10.15 -14.01
CA LEU A 170 14.17 10.97 -12.80
C LEU A 170 15.42 11.87 -12.82
N ALA A 171 16.41 11.53 -13.64
CA ALA A 171 17.56 12.38 -13.90
C ALA A 171 17.30 13.44 -14.99
N GLU A 172 16.06 13.50 -15.49
CA GLU A 172 15.61 14.35 -16.61
C GLU A 172 16.35 14.07 -17.92
N ASP A 173 16.93 12.87 -18.07
CA ASP A 173 17.59 12.40 -19.29
C ASP A 173 16.65 11.47 -20.05
N LEU A 174 15.67 12.07 -20.74
CA LEU A 174 14.64 11.35 -21.50
C LEU A 174 15.22 10.62 -22.72
N GLU A 175 16.34 11.08 -23.27
CA GLU A 175 17.02 10.41 -24.37
C GLU A 175 17.64 9.10 -23.87
N ALA A 176 18.36 9.15 -22.75
CA ALA A 176 18.89 7.94 -22.13
C ALA A 176 17.78 6.98 -21.69
N ALA A 177 16.65 7.49 -21.19
CA ALA A 177 15.50 6.65 -20.85
C ALA A 177 14.97 5.87 -22.06
N GLU A 178 14.80 6.52 -23.20
CA GLU A 178 14.40 5.84 -24.44
C GLU A 178 15.46 4.82 -24.90
N ALA A 179 16.74 5.16 -24.79
CA ALA A 179 17.83 4.25 -25.15
C ALA A 179 17.91 3.01 -24.24
N TRP A 180 17.63 3.15 -22.94
CA TRP A 180 17.57 2.03 -22.00
C TRP A 180 16.41 1.09 -22.30
N LEU A 181 15.25 1.64 -22.68
CA LEU A 181 14.03 0.88 -22.96
C LEU A 181 14.03 0.25 -24.36
N ALA A 182 14.73 0.84 -25.34
CA ALA A 182 14.68 0.42 -26.74
C ALA A 182 14.93 -1.08 -26.99
N PRO A 183 15.84 -1.77 -26.27
CA PRO A 183 16.07 -3.21 -26.48
C PRO A 183 15.03 -4.12 -25.82
N CYS A 184 14.09 -3.60 -25.02
CA CYS A 184 13.06 -4.39 -24.36
C CYS A 184 11.95 -4.81 -25.34
N ASP A 185 11.32 -5.95 -25.08
CA ASP A 185 10.20 -6.46 -25.88
C ASP A 185 8.88 -5.77 -25.44
N PRO A 186 8.23 -4.98 -26.31
CA PRO A 186 6.96 -4.30 -26.02
C PRO A 186 5.74 -5.24 -26.04
N SER A 187 5.93 -6.49 -26.45
CA SER A 187 4.88 -7.46 -26.78
C SER A 187 5.10 -8.82 -26.10
N SER A 188 5.76 -8.82 -24.95
CA SER A 188 6.03 -10.06 -24.21
C SER A 188 4.74 -10.77 -23.78
N ASP A 189 4.79 -12.10 -23.74
CA ASP A 189 3.76 -12.95 -23.12
C ASP A 189 4.09 -13.35 -21.68
N ASP A 190 5.20 -12.84 -21.12
CA ASP A 190 5.57 -12.93 -19.70
C ASP A 190 5.08 -11.67 -18.96
N LEU A 191 4.33 -11.87 -17.87
CA LEU A 191 3.68 -10.77 -17.15
C LEU A 191 4.66 -9.76 -16.56
N SER A 192 5.76 -10.20 -15.97
CA SER A 192 6.74 -9.27 -15.40
C SER A 192 7.45 -8.48 -16.50
N MET A 193 7.78 -9.11 -17.63
CA MET A 193 8.37 -8.42 -18.78
C MET A 193 7.41 -7.36 -19.36
N ASP A 194 6.18 -7.74 -19.68
CA ASP A 194 5.17 -6.82 -20.25
C ASP A 194 4.87 -5.67 -19.27
N SER A 195 4.65 -5.99 -17.99
CA SER A 195 4.41 -4.98 -16.94
C SER A 195 5.56 -4.00 -16.82
N GLU A 196 6.81 -4.47 -16.81
CA GLU A 196 7.97 -3.58 -16.69
C GLU A 196 8.13 -2.66 -17.90
N TRP A 197 7.91 -3.18 -19.11
CA TRP A 197 7.95 -2.34 -20.32
C TRP A 197 6.87 -1.27 -20.28
N ARG A 198 5.62 -1.67 -19.97
CA ARG A 198 4.48 -0.75 -19.89
C ARG A 198 4.67 0.31 -18.82
N PHE A 199 5.10 -0.10 -17.63
CA PHE A 199 5.40 0.83 -16.55
C PHE A 199 6.48 1.83 -16.98
N SER A 200 7.60 1.35 -17.53
CA SER A 200 8.70 2.21 -17.96
C SER A 200 8.30 3.17 -19.08
N ARG A 201 7.55 2.70 -20.08
CA ARG A 201 7.00 3.50 -21.17
C ARG A 201 6.04 4.58 -20.65
N ALA A 202 5.06 4.20 -19.82
CA ALA A 202 4.13 5.13 -19.19
C ALA A 202 4.84 6.18 -18.32
N PHE A 203 5.94 5.80 -17.68
CA PHE A 203 6.78 6.71 -16.89
C PHE A 203 7.47 7.75 -17.78
N ILE A 204 8.05 7.34 -18.92
CA ILE A 204 8.60 8.28 -19.92
C ILE A 204 7.51 9.20 -20.46
N ASP A 205 6.35 8.65 -20.84
CA ASP A 205 5.27 9.43 -21.43
C ASP A 205 4.67 10.43 -20.45
N THR A 206 4.59 10.08 -19.16
CA THR A 206 4.20 11.01 -18.10
C THR A 206 5.18 12.17 -18.03
N ALA A 207 6.49 11.90 -18.06
CA ALA A 207 7.52 12.94 -18.04
C ALA A 207 7.49 13.83 -19.30
N LYS A 208 7.11 13.28 -20.46
CA LYS A 208 6.93 14.02 -21.72
C LYS A 208 5.61 14.79 -21.81
N GLY A 209 4.66 14.57 -20.90
CA GLY A 209 3.31 15.11 -21.00
C GLY A 209 2.40 14.39 -22.02
N ASN A 210 2.81 13.22 -22.50
CA ASN A 210 2.09 12.40 -23.48
C ASN A 210 1.01 11.53 -22.80
N PHE A 211 0.08 12.15 -22.07
CA PHE A 211 -0.90 11.46 -21.22
C PHE A 211 -1.83 10.52 -22.01
N GLN A 212 -2.13 10.83 -23.27
CA GLN A 212 -2.89 9.93 -24.13
C GLN A 212 -2.16 8.59 -24.32
N ASN A 213 -0.83 8.61 -24.49
CA ASN A 213 -0.06 7.38 -24.68
C ASN A 213 0.05 6.56 -23.40
N VAL A 214 0.08 7.22 -22.23
CA VAL A 214 -0.02 6.52 -20.93
C VAL A 214 -1.28 5.64 -20.89
N LEU A 215 -2.42 6.17 -21.33
CA LEU A 215 -3.68 5.41 -21.37
C LEU A 215 -3.71 4.32 -22.46
N VAL A 216 -3.01 4.53 -23.58
CA VAL A 216 -2.84 3.48 -24.61
C VAL A 216 -2.02 2.31 -24.05
N VAL A 217 -0.94 2.60 -23.32
CA VAL A 217 0.00 1.61 -22.80
C VAL A 217 -0.55 0.90 -21.56
N LEU A 218 -1.18 1.61 -20.63
CA LEU A 218 -1.70 1.02 -19.38
C LEU A 218 -3.16 0.59 -19.46
N GLY A 219 -3.86 0.87 -20.57
CA GLY A 219 -5.31 0.75 -20.64
C GLY A 219 -6.02 1.87 -19.87
N ARG A 220 -7.34 1.96 -20.05
CA ARG A 220 -8.20 2.98 -19.45
C ARG A 220 -8.77 2.54 -18.10
N GLY A 221 -9.01 1.25 -17.92
CA GLY A 221 -9.43 0.63 -16.67
C GLY A 221 -8.30 -0.16 -15.99
N ALA A 222 -8.53 -0.57 -14.75
CA ALA A 222 -7.60 -1.42 -14.00
C ALA A 222 -7.43 -2.82 -14.62
N ASN A 223 -8.47 -3.34 -15.28
CA ASN A 223 -8.52 -4.71 -15.81
C ASN A 223 -8.28 -4.81 -17.33
N ASP A 224 -8.08 -3.66 -18.00
CA ASP A 224 -7.88 -3.61 -19.46
C ASP A 224 -6.61 -4.33 -19.87
N VAL A 225 -5.53 -4.07 -19.12
CA VAL A 225 -4.20 -4.64 -19.31
C VAL A 225 -3.73 -5.22 -17.99
N PRO A 226 -3.36 -6.51 -17.93
CA PRO A 226 -2.81 -7.13 -16.72
C PRO A 226 -1.47 -6.48 -16.38
N ILE A 227 -1.29 -6.10 -15.12
CA ILE A 227 -0.06 -5.54 -14.58
C ILE A 227 0.31 -6.38 -13.36
N GLU A 228 1.60 -6.66 -13.20
CA GLU A 228 2.12 -7.38 -12.03
C GLU A 228 1.79 -6.62 -10.74
N ASP A 229 1.31 -7.33 -9.71
CA ASP A 229 0.85 -6.78 -8.42
C ASP A 229 1.78 -5.70 -7.84
N ALA A 230 3.10 -5.88 -7.96
CA ALA A 230 4.11 -4.96 -7.44
C ALA A 230 4.11 -3.58 -8.12
N ALA A 231 3.60 -3.49 -9.35
CA ALA A 231 3.52 -2.27 -10.15
C ALA A 231 2.12 -1.66 -10.21
N ASP A 232 1.09 -2.36 -9.71
CA ASP A 232 -0.30 -1.92 -9.80
C ASP A 232 -0.56 -0.52 -9.25
N ASP A 233 -0.07 -0.23 -8.04
CA ASP A 233 -0.35 1.05 -7.37
C ASP A 233 0.28 2.21 -8.14
N VAL A 234 1.53 2.06 -8.58
CA VAL A 234 2.22 3.10 -9.36
C VAL A 234 1.60 3.26 -10.75
N CYS A 235 1.28 2.17 -11.45
CA CYS A 235 0.59 2.24 -12.74
C CYS A 235 -0.82 2.84 -12.61
N THR A 236 -1.53 2.59 -11.50
CA THR A 236 -2.81 3.23 -11.19
C THR A 236 -2.65 4.73 -10.99
N VAL A 237 -1.61 5.19 -10.27
CA VAL A 237 -1.31 6.62 -10.13
C VAL A 237 -1.02 7.25 -11.49
N LEU A 238 -0.18 6.62 -12.34
CA LEU A 238 0.13 7.16 -13.67
C LEU A 238 -1.13 7.24 -14.55
N ARG A 239 -1.99 6.23 -14.52
CA ARG A 239 -3.27 6.20 -15.24
C ARG A 239 -4.24 7.28 -14.75
N ALA A 240 -4.43 7.41 -13.44
CA ALA A 240 -5.25 8.46 -12.84
C ALA A 240 -4.72 9.86 -13.19
N ASN A 241 -3.40 10.06 -13.07
CA ASN A 241 -2.77 11.32 -13.43
C ASN A 241 -2.98 11.64 -14.92
N ALA A 242 -2.89 10.65 -15.81
CA ALA A 242 -3.17 10.86 -17.23
C ALA A 242 -4.62 11.31 -17.48
N PHE A 243 -5.61 10.70 -16.82
CA PHE A 243 -7.00 11.16 -16.90
C PHE A 243 -7.17 12.58 -16.36
N GLU A 244 -6.59 12.90 -15.20
CA GLU A 244 -6.65 14.22 -14.60
C GLU A 244 -6.07 15.30 -15.52
N ARG A 245 -4.91 15.02 -16.13
CA ARG A 245 -4.23 15.92 -17.07
C ARG A 245 -4.99 16.11 -18.38
N LEU A 246 -5.86 15.16 -18.74
CA LEU A 246 -6.80 15.25 -19.86
C LEU A 246 -8.16 15.86 -19.46
N GLY A 247 -8.27 16.44 -18.25
CA GLY A 247 -9.48 17.10 -17.75
C GLY A 247 -10.56 16.15 -17.21
N GLN A 248 -10.30 14.85 -17.14
CA GLN A 248 -11.25 13.82 -16.67
C GLN A 248 -11.02 13.50 -15.19
N VAL A 249 -11.13 14.53 -14.33
CA VAL A 249 -10.85 14.42 -12.88
C VAL A 249 -11.76 13.41 -12.18
N ASP A 250 -13.03 13.32 -12.59
CA ASP A 250 -13.98 12.37 -12.02
C ASP A 250 -13.57 10.90 -12.27
N VAL A 251 -13.08 10.61 -13.48
CA VAL A 251 -12.59 9.28 -13.87
C VAL A 251 -11.33 8.92 -13.07
N ALA A 252 -10.39 9.87 -12.96
CA ALA A 252 -9.19 9.70 -12.15
C ALA A 252 -9.52 9.41 -10.67
N THR A 253 -10.48 10.16 -10.13
CA THR A 253 -10.96 10.01 -8.75
C THR A 253 -11.61 8.65 -8.52
N ALA A 254 -12.46 8.20 -9.44
CA ALA A 254 -13.09 6.89 -9.37
C ALA A 254 -12.06 5.75 -9.41
N LEU A 255 -11.06 5.83 -10.29
CA LEU A 255 -9.99 4.83 -10.41
C LEU A 255 -9.17 4.70 -9.11
N LEU A 256 -8.79 5.83 -8.49
CA LEU A 256 -8.06 5.82 -7.22
C LEU A 256 -8.92 5.25 -6.08
N ARG A 257 -10.21 5.59 -6.03
CA ARG A 257 -11.15 5.06 -5.03
C ARG A 257 -11.33 3.56 -5.13
N GLU A 258 -11.50 3.05 -6.35
CA GLU A 258 -11.59 1.62 -6.61
C GLU A 258 -10.35 0.92 -6.05
N ARG A 259 -9.15 1.43 -6.37
CA ARG A 259 -7.89 0.86 -5.87
C ARG A 259 -7.72 0.95 -4.36
N PHE A 260 -8.21 2.01 -3.71
CA PHE A 260 -8.23 2.11 -2.24
C PHE A 260 -9.13 1.06 -1.59
N SER A 261 -10.18 0.62 -2.28
CA SER A 261 -11.12 -0.38 -1.75
C SER A 261 -10.66 -1.83 -1.94
N THR A 262 -9.78 -2.10 -2.91
CA THR A 262 -9.36 -3.47 -3.25
C THR A 262 -8.04 -3.91 -2.61
N GLY A 263 -7.16 -3.00 -2.19
CA GLY A 263 -5.91 -3.37 -1.54
C GLY A 263 -5.73 -2.75 -0.15
N GLY A 264 -5.37 -3.57 0.83
CA GLY A 264 -5.27 -3.18 2.25
C GLY A 264 -4.37 -1.97 2.50
N ASP A 265 -3.21 -1.93 1.83
CA ASP A 265 -2.23 -0.85 1.98
C ASP A 265 -2.15 0.09 0.76
N SER A 266 -2.99 -0.10 -0.27
CA SER A 266 -2.89 0.61 -1.56
C SER A 266 -2.93 2.12 -1.38
N ARG A 267 -3.74 2.63 -0.45
CA ARG A 267 -3.82 4.07 -0.16
C ARG A 267 -2.48 4.64 0.30
N GLN A 268 -1.78 3.94 1.20
CA GLN A 268 -0.48 4.39 1.71
C GLN A 268 0.60 4.27 0.64
N THR A 269 0.57 3.21 -0.17
CA THR A 269 1.49 3.05 -1.29
C THR A 269 1.30 4.13 -2.35
N ILE A 270 0.06 4.43 -2.75
CA ILE A 270 -0.28 5.51 -3.68
C ILE A 270 0.20 6.87 -3.15
N GLN A 271 -0.02 7.17 -1.87
CA GLN A 271 0.48 8.41 -1.25
C GLN A 271 2.01 8.50 -1.37
N ARG A 272 2.74 7.42 -1.02
CA ARG A 272 4.21 7.38 -1.13
C ARG A 272 4.69 7.56 -2.57
N VAL A 273 3.97 7.00 -3.55
CA VAL A 273 4.28 7.19 -4.98
C VAL A 273 4.15 8.66 -5.36
N ILE A 274 3.05 9.32 -4.98
CA ILE A 274 2.82 10.75 -5.27
C ILE A 274 3.92 11.61 -4.62
N GLU A 275 4.24 11.35 -3.35
CA GLU A 275 5.29 12.07 -2.60
C GLU A 275 6.69 11.85 -3.15
N SER A 276 6.95 10.71 -3.81
CA SER A 276 8.25 10.39 -4.41
C SER A 276 8.53 11.18 -5.70
N TYR A 277 7.50 11.77 -6.31
CA TYR A 277 7.60 12.46 -7.61
C TYR A 277 6.93 13.85 -7.58
N PRO A 278 7.33 14.75 -6.65
CA PRO A 278 6.66 16.04 -6.44
C PRO A 278 6.70 16.93 -7.69
N GLN A 279 7.74 16.83 -8.51
CA GLN A 279 7.92 17.62 -9.73
C GLN A 279 6.84 17.38 -10.78
N TRP A 280 6.13 16.24 -10.74
CA TRP A 280 5.07 15.91 -11.69
C TRP A 280 3.67 16.26 -11.19
N GLN A 281 3.54 16.65 -9.91
CA GLN A 281 2.26 16.94 -9.25
C GLN A 281 1.22 15.83 -9.56
N LEU A 282 1.62 14.58 -9.34
CA LEU A 282 0.79 13.42 -9.69
C LEU A 282 -0.55 13.48 -8.95
N CYS A 283 -1.65 13.39 -9.69
CA CYS A 283 -3.01 13.33 -9.14
C CYS A 283 -3.35 14.47 -8.16
N ALA A 284 -2.86 15.70 -8.43
CA ALA A 284 -3.00 16.83 -7.51
C ALA A 284 -4.44 17.14 -7.12
N GLN A 285 -5.41 16.89 -8.00
CA GLN A 285 -6.84 17.11 -7.74
C GLN A 285 -7.58 15.82 -7.34
N SER A 286 -7.36 14.74 -8.09
CA SER A 286 -8.11 13.49 -7.95
C SER A 286 -7.72 12.71 -6.68
N HIS A 287 -6.45 12.74 -6.26
CA HIS A 287 -6.02 12.05 -5.05
C HIS A 287 -6.68 12.59 -3.76
N PRO A 288 -6.65 13.90 -3.44
CA PRO A 288 -7.32 14.41 -2.24
C PRO A 288 -8.84 14.16 -2.27
N GLN A 289 -9.48 14.29 -3.44
CA GLN A 289 -10.91 13.97 -3.59
C GLN A 289 -11.20 12.50 -3.32
N ALA A 290 -10.44 11.58 -3.95
CA ALA A 290 -10.58 10.14 -3.74
C ALA A 290 -10.34 9.76 -2.27
N SER A 291 -9.31 10.34 -1.66
CA SER A 291 -8.96 10.11 -0.26
C SER A 291 -10.05 10.60 0.70
N ALA A 292 -10.67 11.76 0.43
CA ALA A 292 -11.75 12.29 1.25
C ALA A 292 -12.98 11.40 1.18
N VAL A 293 -13.40 11.01 -0.03
CA VAL A 293 -14.55 10.12 -0.21
C VAL A 293 -14.30 8.76 0.44
N PHE A 294 -13.14 8.15 0.20
CA PHE A 294 -12.78 6.88 0.83
C PHE A 294 -12.78 6.98 2.36
N ALA A 295 -12.22 8.06 2.93
CA ALA A 295 -12.23 8.27 4.38
C ALA A 295 -13.66 8.40 4.95
N THR A 296 -14.59 9.04 4.20
CA THR A 296 -16.00 9.11 4.61
C THR A 296 -16.70 7.75 4.57
N THR A 297 -16.47 6.94 3.53
CA THR A 297 -17.04 5.59 3.41
C THR A 297 -16.46 4.65 4.46
N ALA A 298 -15.13 4.58 4.57
CA ALA A 298 -14.44 3.76 5.57
C ALA A 298 -14.82 4.18 7.01
N GLY A 299 -14.95 5.48 7.27
CA GLY A 299 -15.41 6.00 8.57
C GLY A 299 -16.86 5.60 8.88
N ALA A 300 -17.75 5.59 7.87
CA ALA A 300 -19.12 5.14 8.04
C ALA A 300 -19.21 3.61 8.28
N GLU A 301 -18.40 2.82 7.58
CA GLU A 301 -18.32 1.37 7.79
C GLU A 301 -17.68 1.00 9.14
N ALA A 302 -16.66 1.73 9.58
CA ALA A 302 -16.07 1.54 10.90
C ALA A 302 -17.08 1.92 12.01
N ALA A 303 -17.87 2.98 11.80
CA ALA A 303 -18.94 3.39 12.71
C ALA A 303 -20.07 2.36 12.79
N SER A 304 -20.48 1.76 11.66
CA SER A 304 -21.50 0.72 11.64
C SER A 304 -21.02 -0.57 12.32
N ARG A 305 -19.75 -0.95 12.11
CA ARG A 305 -19.11 -2.11 12.76
C ARG A 305 -18.92 -1.93 14.26
N SER A 306 -18.38 -0.79 14.70
CA SER A 306 -18.10 -0.52 16.13
C SER A 306 -19.37 -0.50 16.98
N SER A 307 -20.46 0.03 16.44
CA SER A 307 -21.75 0.01 17.13
C SER A 307 -22.54 -1.28 16.95
N GLY A 308 -22.09 -2.21 16.09
CA GLY A 308 -22.83 -3.40 15.69
C GLY A 308 -24.21 -3.09 15.09
N GLY A 309 -24.43 -1.85 14.61
CA GLY A 309 -25.74 -1.33 14.24
C GLY A 309 -26.75 -1.24 15.40
N LEU A 310 -26.34 -1.47 16.66
CA LEU A 310 -27.26 -1.53 17.82
C LEU A 310 -27.99 -0.20 18.02
N HIS A 311 -27.35 0.93 17.77
CA HIS A 311 -27.97 2.25 17.92
C HIS A 311 -29.21 2.43 17.02
N TYR A 312 -29.26 1.79 15.85
CA TYR A 312 -30.44 1.80 14.97
C TYR A 312 -31.63 1.03 15.55
N VAL A 313 -31.41 0.14 16.51
CA VAL A 313 -32.47 -0.65 17.17
C VAL A 313 -32.81 -0.09 18.55
N PHE A 314 -31.79 0.17 19.37
CA PHE A 314 -31.93 0.54 20.77
C PHE A 314 -32.54 1.94 20.96
N ILE A 315 -32.22 2.90 20.10
CA ILE A 315 -32.82 4.25 20.17
C ILE A 315 -34.32 4.21 19.86
N PRO A 316 -34.78 3.73 18.68
CA PRO A 316 -36.22 3.74 18.39
C PRO A 316 -37.01 2.82 19.32
N LEU A 317 -36.46 1.66 19.71
CA LEU A 317 -37.09 0.78 20.70
C LEU A 317 -37.22 1.48 22.07
N GLY A 318 -36.16 2.16 22.52
CA GLY A 318 -36.17 2.91 23.77
C GLY A 318 -37.20 4.03 23.77
N VAL A 319 -37.27 4.81 22.69
CA VAL A 319 -38.28 5.86 22.51
C VAL A 319 -39.70 5.28 22.51
N LEU A 320 -39.93 4.18 21.78
CA LEU A 320 -41.24 3.52 21.73
C LEU A 320 -41.68 2.99 23.10
N LEU A 321 -40.77 2.39 23.87
CA LEU A 321 -41.04 1.93 25.23
C LEU A 321 -41.32 3.11 26.18
N ILE A 322 -40.59 4.22 26.07
CA ILE A 322 -40.88 5.43 26.86
C ILE A 322 -42.30 5.93 26.56
N LEU A 323 -42.67 6.06 25.28
CA LEU A 323 -43.99 6.51 24.87
C LEU A 323 -45.10 5.56 25.36
N GLY A 324 -44.90 4.24 25.23
CA GLY A 324 -45.83 3.24 25.75
C GLY A 324 -45.96 3.27 27.27
N GLY A 325 -44.86 3.42 27.99
CA GLY A 325 -44.85 3.56 29.45
C GLY A 325 -45.58 4.83 29.91
N LEU A 326 -45.37 5.96 29.22
CA LEU A 326 -46.08 7.21 29.49
C LEU A 326 -47.59 7.10 29.21
N ALA A 327 -47.99 6.41 28.14
CA ALA A 327 -49.40 6.16 27.86
C ALA A 327 -50.07 5.30 28.95
N LEU A 328 -49.39 4.25 29.42
CA LEU A 328 -49.87 3.42 30.54
C LEU A 328 -49.94 4.21 31.86
N LEU A 329 -48.97 5.09 32.12
CA LEU A 329 -49.00 5.99 33.26
C LEU A 329 -50.19 6.94 33.18
N ALA A 330 -50.42 7.56 32.03
CA ALA A 330 -51.56 8.45 31.82
C ALA A 330 -52.89 7.71 32.04
N ALA A 331 -53.04 6.51 31.46
CA ALA A 331 -54.21 5.66 31.65
C ALA A 331 -54.43 5.28 33.13
N GLY A 332 -53.35 4.90 33.83
CA GLY A 332 -53.40 4.59 35.26
C GLY A 332 -53.80 5.80 36.11
N ILE A 333 -53.27 6.99 35.80
CA ILE A 333 -53.65 8.25 36.46
C ILE A 333 -55.13 8.56 36.21
N THR A 334 -55.60 8.47 34.96
CA THR A 334 -57.01 8.74 34.63
C THR A 334 -57.95 7.75 35.33
N ALA A 335 -57.61 6.45 35.36
CA ALA A 335 -58.41 5.43 36.03
C ALA A 335 -58.41 5.61 37.56
N PHE A 336 -57.32 6.12 38.13
CA PHE A 336 -57.23 6.43 39.55
C PHE A 336 -58.19 7.56 39.95
N PHE A 337 -58.30 8.60 39.13
CA PHE A 337 -59.17 9.76 39.42
C PHE A 337 -60.62 9.59 38.96
N ALA A 338 -60.89 8.76 37.95
CA ALA A 338 -62.25 8.57 37.41
C ALA A 338 -63.14 7.61 38.23
N ASP A 339 -62.56 6.95 39.24
CA ASP A 339 -63.18 5.90 40.05
C ASP A 339 -63.92 4.82 39.24
N ASP A 340 -63.37 4.50 38.06
CA ASP A 340 -64.01 3.58 37.12
C ASP A 340 -63.98 2.15 37.69
N PRO A 341 -65.14 1.49 37.87
CA PRO A 341 -65.23 0.14 38.42
C PRO A 341 -64.57 -0.92 37.53
N LEU A 342 -64.39 -0.64 36.23
CA LEU A 342 -63.69 -1.57 35.32
C LEU A 342 -62.22 -1.79 35.66
N PHE A 343 -61.59 -0.86 36.40
CA PHE A 343 -60.14 -0.90 36.67
C PHE A 343 -59.82 -1.02 38.16
N HIS A 344 -60.81 -1.26 39.02
CA HIS A 344 -60.65 -1.10 40.47
C HIS A 344 -59.57 -2.01 41.08
N ASP A 345 -59.41 -3.23 40.55
CA ASP A 345 -58.45 -4.22 41.06
C ASP A 345 -57.02 -4.09 40.50
N ASP A 346 -56.79 -3.35 39.41
CA ASP A 346 -55.46 -3.26 38.74
C ASP A 346 -54.89 -1.82 38.66
N ARG A 347 -55.44 -0.86 39.41
CA ARG A 347 -55.01 0.57 39.36
C ARG A 347 -53.52 0.76 39.64
N TRP A 348 -52.98 0.03 40.63
CA TRP A 348 -51.56 0.03 40.95
C TRP A 348 -50.71 -0.72 39.91
N GLY A 349 -51.31 -1.70 39.22
CA GLY A 349 -50.67 -2.46 38.16
C GLY A 349 -50.35 -1.60 36.93
N TYR A 350 -51.27 -0.72 36.50
CA TYR A 350 -51.03 0.19 35.37
C TYR A 350 -49.93 1.21 35.66
N LEU A 351 -49.94 1.82 36.86
CA LEU A 351 -48.89 2.75 37.27
C LEU A 351 -47.52 2.04 37.36
N GLY A 352 -47.47 0.89 38.02
CA GLY A 352 -46.24 0.11 38.17
C GLY A 352 -45.66 -0.36 36.83
N ARG A 353 -46.51 -0.91 35.94
CA ARG A 353 -46.10 -1.33 34.59
C ARG A 353 -45.66 -0.14 33.75
N GLY A 354 -46.36 0.98 33.82
CA GLY A 354 -46.02 2.20 33.12
C GLY A 354 -44.63 2.75 33.50
N VAL A 355 -44.34 2.84 34.82
CA VAL A 355 -42.99 3.22 35.30
C VAL A 355 -41.93 2.24 34.82
N ALA A 356 -42.16 0.93 34.99
CA ALA A 356 -41.18 -0.10 34.64
C ALA A 356 -40.84 -0.08 33.14
N VAL A 357 -41.84 0.03 32.27
CA VAL A 357 -41.66 0.11 30.82
C VAL A 357 -40.95 1.40 30.41
N ALA A 358 -41.28 2.54 31.04
CA ALA A 358 -40.60 3.81 30.75
C ALA A 358 -39.12 3.80 31.17
N LEU A 359 -38.79 3.24 32.35
CA LEU A 359 -37.40 3.10 32.81
C LEU A 359 -36.59 2.15 31.92
N LEU A 360 -37.20 1.04 31.49
CA LEU A 360 -36.58 0.14 30.53
C LEU A 360 -36.30 0.88 29.21
N GLY A 361 -37.28 1.62 28.69
CA GLY A 361 -37.12 2.44 27.49
C GLY A 361 -36.00 3.47 27.63
N LEU A 362 -35.88 4.12 28.79
CA LEU A 362 -34.78 5.05 29.08
C LEU A 362 -33.42 4.36 29.05
N LEU A 363 -33.29 3.17 29.65
CA LEU A 363 -32.06 2.38 29.61
C LEU A 363 -31.65 2.05 28.16
N PHE A 364 -32.59 1.58 27.34
CA PHE A 364 -32.36 1.30 25.92
C PHE A 364 -31.92 2.57 25.16
N ALA A 365 -32.58 3.70 25.39
CA ALA A 365 -32.22 4.96 24.77
C ALA A 365 -30.81 5.42 25.17
N VAL A 366 -30.45 5.36 26.46
CA VAL A 366 -29.11 5.73 26.95
C VAL A 366 -28.02 4.87 26.32
N ILE A 367 -28.21 3.54 26.26
CA ILE A 367 -27.27 2.63 25.59
C ILE A 367 -27.18 2.97 24.09
N GLY A 368 -28.31 3.23 23.44
CA GLY A 368 -28.37 3.64 22.04
C GLY A 368 -27.61 4.94 21.75
N PHE A 369 -27.78 5.96 22.60
CA PHE A 369 -27.05 7.23 22.46
C PHE A 369 -25.56 7.09 22.76
N ALA A 370 -25.17 6.30 23.77
CA ALA A 370 -23.76 6.05 24.08
C ALA A 370 -23.04 5.31 22.94
N THR A 371 -23.69 4.30 22.34
CA THR A 371 -23.15 3.58 21.18
C THR A 371 -23.07 4.46 19.94
N LYS A 372 -24.07 5.31 19.69
CA LYS A 372 -24.01 6.34 18.63
C LYS A 372 -22.86 7.31 18.84
N ALA A 373 -22.68 7.85 20.05
CA ALA A 373 -21.58 8.76 20.36
C ALA A 373 -20.21 8.11 20.11
N SER A 374 -20.04 6.83 20.46
CA SER A 374 -18.82 6.07 20.17
C SER A 374 -18.60 5.85 18.66
N ALA A 375 -19.68 5.64 17.90
CA ALA A 375 -19.63 5.48 16.45
C ALA A 375 -19.27 6.80 15.74
N ASP A 376 -19.90 7.90 16.16
CA ASP A 376 -19.63 9.26 15.67
C ASP A 376 -18.18 9.67 15.98
N LYS A 377 -17.68 9.32 17.17
CA LYS A 377 -16.28 9.52 17.55
C LYS A 377 -15.30 8.74 16.68
N THR A 378 -15.57 7.45 16.45
CA THR A 378 -14.76 6.61 15.55
C THR A 378 -14.74 7.19 14.14
N LYS A 379 -15.91 7.56 13.61
CA LYS A 379 -16.05 8.23 12.31
C LYS A 379 -15.25 9.53 12.26
N TRP A 380 -15.34 10.35 13.31
CA TRP A 380 -14.61 11.61 13.40
C TRP A 380 -13.10 11.38 13.41
N LEU A 381 -12.60 10.38 14.14
CA LEU A 381 -11.16 10.03 14.19
C LEU A 381 -10.64 9.56 12.84
N HIS A 382 -11.43 8.81 12.06
CA HIS A 382 -11.04 8.42 10.70
C HIS A 382 -10.91 9.62 9.75
N LEU A 383 -11.74 10.65 9.93
CA LEU A 383 -11.77 11.84 9.09
C LEU A 383 -10.74 12.89 9.50
N ASN A 384 -10.62 13.15 10.80
CA ASN A 384 -9.89 14.30 11.36
C ASN A 384 -8.69 13.90 12.23
N GLY A 385 -8.52 12.61 12.52
CA GLY A 385 -7.44 12.14 13.39
C GLY A 385 -6.07 12.30 12.76
N LEU A 386 -5.08 12.68 13.58
CA LEU A 386 -3.67 12.68 13.24
C LEU A 386 -3.20 11.24 13.01
N ARG A 387 -2.42 11.03 11.96
CA ARG A 387 -1.79 9.73 11.71
C ARG A 387 -0.64 9.50 12.69
N ALA A 388 -0.62 8.34 13.33
CA ALA A 388 0.43 7.91 14.23
C ALA A 388 0.80 6.45 13.97
N ALA A 389 1.95 6.02 14.50
CA ALA A 389 2.32 4.62 14.58
C ALA A 389 2.24 4.17 16.04
N GLY A 390 1.66 2.99 16.30
CA GLY A 390 1.57 2.42 17.63
C GLY A 390 2.33 1.10 17.72
N GLN A 391 3.22 0.96 18.69
CA GLN A 391 3.79 -0.35 19.02
C GLN A 391 2.94 -1.01 20.11
N ILE A 392 2.43 -2.20 19.86
CA ILE A 392 1.62 -2.93 20.84
C ILE A 392 2.52 -3.46 21.96
N THR A 393 2.26 -3.01 23.19
CA THR A 393 2.98 -3.43 24.41
C THR A 393 2.19 -4.39 25.27
N GLY A 394 0.86 -4.42 25.11
CA GLY A 394 0.00 -5.34 25.85
C GLY A 394 -1.35 -5.56 25.19
N ALA A 395 -1.98 -6.68 25.49
CA ALA A 395 -3.35 -6.98 25.11
C ALA A 395 -4.05 -7.71 26.25
N ALA A 396 -5.20 -7.21 26.69
CA ALA A 396 -5.99 -7.80 27.76
C ALA A 396 -7.46 -7.98 27.34
N PRO A 397 -8.10 -9.12 27.63
CA PRO A 397 -9.53 -9.28 27.39
C PRO A 397 -10.32 -8.31 28.28
N THR A 398 -11.34 -7.67 27.71
CA THR A 398 -12.23 -6.76 28.48
C THR A 398 -13.33 -7.49 29.24
N GLY A 399 -13.53 -8.78 28.97
CA GLY A 399 -14.67 -9.57 29.45
C GLY A 399 -15.94 -9.41 28.59
N THR A 400 -15.97 -8.48 27.62
CA THR A 400 -17.10 -8.29 26.72
C THR A 400 -16.94 -9.09 25.42
N ARG A 401 -18.05 -9.61 24.88
CA ARG A 401 -18.12 -10.31 23.59
C ARG A 401 -19.20 -9.71 22.69
N ILE A 402 -18.92 -9.56 21.40
CA ILE A 402 -19.88 -9.12 20.36
C ILE A 402 -19.92 -10.19 19.29
N GLY A 403 -21.07 -10.84 19.06
CA GLY A 403 -21.19 -11.90 18.05
C GLY A 403 -20.20 -13.04 18.24
N ASN A 404 -19.94 -13.43 19.50
CA ASN A 404 -18.95 -14.44 19.91
C ASN A 404 -17.47 -14.05 19.70
N ILE A 405 -17.20 -12.80 19.28
CA ILE A 405 -15.85 -12.25 19.13
C ILE A 405 -15.49 -11.48 20.41
N PRO A 406 -14.35 -11.77 21.08
CA PRO A 406 -13.94 -11.05 22.28
C PRO A 406 -13.52 -9.61 21.95
N VAL A 407 -13.86 -8.69 22.84
CA VAL A 407 -13.34 -7.32 22.80
C VAL A 407 -12.04 -7.28 23.59
N ILE A 408 -10.94 -6.90 22.94
CA ILE A 408 -9.59 -6.86 23.51
C ILE A 408 -9.18 -5.41 23.71
N ARG A 409 -8.64 -5.08 24.88
CA ARG A 409 -7.98 -3.80 25.15
C ARG A 409 -6.51 -3.94 24.80
N TYR A 410 -6.08 -3.19 23.80
CA TYR A 410 -4.67 -3.05 23.44
C TYR A 410 -4.05 -1.89 24.21
N THR A 411 -2.84 -2.10 24.68
CA THR A 411 -1.95 -1.08 25.25
C THR A 411 -0.84 -0.84 24.25
N LEU A 412 -0.62 0.43 23.91
CA LEU A 412 0.19 0.85 22.79
C LEU A 412 1.14 1.95 23.23
N VAL A 413 2.38 1.93 22.75
CA VAL A 413 3.26 3.11 22.75
C VAL A 413 3.05 3.82 21.42
N VAL A 414 2.39 4.98 21.48
CA VAL A 414 2.04 5.80 20.32
C VAL A 414 3.19 6.75 20.01
N SER A 415 3.62 6.75 18.74
CA SER A 415 4.62 7.65 18.19
C SER A 415 3.96 8.61 17.20
N LEU A 416 3.98 9.91 17.54
CA LEU A 416 3.49 11.02 16.72
C LEU A 416 4.68 11.92 16.34
N PRO A 417 4.81 12.35 15.07
CA PRO A 417 5.83 13.30 14.67
C PRO A 417 5.78 14.58 15.51
N GLY A 418 6.91 14.96 16.11
CA GLY A 418 7.03 16.17 16.93
C GLY A 418 6.49 16.06 18.37
N ARG A 419 6.09 14.87 18.84
CA ARG A 419 5.71 14.62 20.24
C ARG A 419 6.52 13.46 20.82
N ALA A 420 6.78 13.49 22.12
CA ALA A 420 7.39 12.36 22.81
C ALA A 420 6.44 11.15 22.76
N PRO A 421 6.94 9.91 22.57
CA PRO A 421 6.10 8.72 22.62
C PRO A 421 5.36 8.62 23.95
N TYR A 422 4.11 8.18 23.92
CA TYR A 422 3.27 8.05 25.11
C TYR A 422 2.43 6.78 25.06
N GLU A 423 2.02 6.32 26.23
CA GLU A 423 1.19 5.12 26.38
C GLU A 423 -0.30 5.48 26.24
N ALA A 424 -1.02 4.67 25.47
CA ALA A 424 -2.46 4.79 25.35
C ALA A 424 -3.09 3.40 25.17
N SER A 425 -4.39 3.31 25.47
CA SER A 425 -5.14 2.07 25.33
C SER A 425 -6.37 2.27 24.47
N THR A 426 -6.66 1.30 23.61
CA THR A 426 -7.90 1.26 22.82
C THR A 426 -8.51 -0.14 22.83
N SER A 427 -9.83 -0.20 22.76
CA SER A 427 -10.58 -1.46 22.71
C SER A 427 -10.94 -1.76 21.26
N HIS A 428 -10.70 -2.99 20.83
CA HIS A 428 -11.00 -3.42 19.46
C HIS A 428 -11.65 -4.80 19.43
N VAL A 429 -12.54 -5.02 18.45
CA VAL A 429 -13.30 -6.25 18.25
C VAL A 429 -12.55 -7.11 17.24
N GLY A 430 -11.65 -7.99 17.71
CA GLY A 430 -10.74 -8.75 16.85
C GLY A 430 -10.91 -10.26 16.98
N ARG A 431 -10.77 -11.00 15.86
CA ARG A 431 -10.91 -12.47 15.80
C ARG A 431 -9.72 -13.24 16.38
N SER A 432 -8.57 -12.59 16.65
CA SER A 432 -7.49 -13.25 17.40
C SER A 432 -6.62 -12.23 18.15
N ALA A 433 -6.36 -12.48 19.43
CA ALA A 433 -5.29 -11.82 20.17
C ALA A 433 -3.90 -12.25 19.68
N LEU A 434 -3.81 -13.35 18.91
CA LEU A 434 -2.59 -14.12 18.69
C LEU A 434 -1.74 -13.64 17.50
N GLY A 435 -2.30 -12.89 16.55
CA GLY A 435 -1.55 -12.39 15.38
C GLY A 435 -0.84 -11.03 15.57
N VAL A 436 -1.18 -10.28 16.63
CA VAL A 436 -0.87 -8.84 16.72
C VAL A 436 0.07 -8.49 17.89
N LEU A 437 0.52 -9.47 18.68
CA LEU A 437 1.23 -9.25 19.95
C LEU A 437 2.67 -8.70 19.88
N SER A 438 3.15 -8.27 18.70
CA SER A 438 4.44 -7.56 18.57
C SER A 438 4.54 -6.63 17.35
N GLY A 439 3.39 -6.27 16.75
CA GLY A 439 3.36 -5.44 15.56
C GLY A 439 3.39 -3.94 15.83
N THR A 440 3.97 -3.17 14.91
CA THR A 440 3.64 -1.75 14.76
C THR A 440 2.34 -1.66 13.96
N VAL A 441 1.36 -0.91 14.45
CA VAL A 441 0.07 -0.69 13.80
C VAL A 441 -0.10 0.79 13.43
N ALA A 442 -0.80 1.05 12.33
CA ALA A 442 -1.20 2.41 11.97
C ALA A 442 -2.35 2.87 12.88
N LEU A 443 -2.31 4.12 13.34
CA LEU A 443 -3.28 4.69 14.26
C LEU A 443 -3.82 6.03 13.77
N ARG A 444 -5.06 6.33 14.15
CA ARG A 444 -5.63 7.68 14.15
C ARG A 444 -5.82 8.18 15.56
N VAL A 445 -5.22 9.32 15.87
CA VAL A 445 -5.23 9.93 17.20
C VAL A 445 -5.97 11.27 17.16
N HIS A 446 -6.76 11.57 18.18
CA HIS A 446 -7.37 12.89 18.33
C HIS A 446 -6.29 13.97 18.50
N PRO A 447 -6.33 15.10 17.77
CA PRO A 447 -5.31 16.15 17.85
C PRO A 447 -5.16 16.76 19.26
N GLU A 448 -6.28 16.92 19.97
CA GLU A 448 -6.35 17.53 21.30
C GLU A 448 -6.40 16.52 22.45
N ASN A 449 -6.74 15.25 22.19
CA ASN A 449 -6.90 14.23 23.23
C ASN A 449 -6.10 12.96 22.89
N PRO A 450 -4.83 12.86 23.31
CA PRO A 450 -3.93 11.80 22.87
C PRO A 450 -4.38 10.38 23.26
N HIS A 451 -5.27 10.24 24.25
CA HIS A 451 -5.82 8.95 24.68
C HIS A 451 -6.96 8.43 23.78
N GLU A 452 -7.49 9.28 22.91
CA GLU A 452 -8.54 8.90 21.97
C GLU A 452 -7.92 8.49 20.64
N LEU A 453 -7.87 7.18 20.40
CA LEU A 453 -7.28 6.63 19.19
C LEU A 453 -8.03 5.40 18.68
N VAL A 454 -7.87 5.17 17.38
CA VAL A 454 -8.40 4.01 16.64
C VAL A 454 -7.27 3.38 15.83
N ILE A 455 -7.23 2.05 15.78
CA ILE A 455 -6.30 1.27 14.95
C ILE A 455 -6.80 1.29 13.50
N GLU A 456 -5.97 1.73 12.55
CA GLU A 456 -6.20 1.62 11.11
C GLU A 456 -5.71 0.22 10.67
N GLY A 457 -6.59 -0.66 10.15
CA GLY A 457 -6.12 -1.90 9.51
C GLY A 457 -7.04 -3.13 9.51
N ASP A 458 -7.96 -3.28 10.46
CA ASP A 458 -8.79 -4.51 10.55
C ASP A 458 -10.13 -4.38 9.79
N GLY A 459 -9.99 -3.98 8.52
CA GLY A 459 -11.04 -3.86 7.51
C GLY A 459 -11.54 -5.21 7.01
#